data_AF-A8ZYX5-F1
#
_entry.id   AF-A8ZYX5-F1
#
_cell.length_a   1.000
_cell.length_b   1.000
_cell.length_c   1.000
_cell.angle_alpha   90.00
_cell.angle_beta   90.00
_cell.angle_gamma   90.00
#
_symmetry.space_group_name_H-M   'P 1'
#
loop_
_entity.id
_entity.type
_entity.pdbx_description
1 polymer ?
#
loop_
_entity_poly.entity_id
_entity_poly.type
_entity_poly.pdbx_seq_one_letter_code
_entity_poly.pdbx_strand_id
1 'polypeptide(L)'
;MQCFFKPLYMINTRQIIVGITFLFIGALVYLFDRPADMTYLVYTNPFNLSFYGLFPPVFGFLGNTLPAFLHVAAFILLTVGVSGWGRKTYLPVCLFWLIVDAGFELGQKYSTNIAKAIPGWFDDIYLLENTKNYFVFGTYSSLDLVAILLGGIAAYGILIYTEIKRGEK
;
A
#
# COMPACT_ATOMS: atom_id res chain seq x y z
N MET A 1 36.17 15.72 -15.73
CA MET A 1 35.11 16.07 -14.76
C MET A 1 34.10 16.94 -15.50
N GLN A 2 33.06 16.34 -16.09
CA GLN A 2 32.03 17.05 -16.87
C GLN A 2 30.65 16.47 -16.54
N CYS A 3 29.70 17.38 -16.34
CA CYS A 3 28.30 17.19 -15.96
C CYS A 3 27.62 15.94 -16.54
N PHE A 4 27.22 15.01 -15.68
CA PHE A 4 26.25 13.95 -16.00
C PHE A 4 24.88 14.30 -15.41
N PHE A 5 24.38 15.51 -15.69
CA PHE A 5 22.99 15.85 -15.42
C PHE A 5 22.13 15.26 -16.55
N LYS A 6 21.59 14.06 -16.34
CA LYS A 6 20.42 13.59 -17.10
C LYS A 6 19.18 13.67 -16.21
N PRO A 7 18.47 14.81 -16.13
CA PRO A 7 17.10 14.78 -15.66
C PRO A 7 16.17 14.85 -16.87
N LEU A 8 15.56 13.73 -17.21
CA LEU A 8 14.19 13.76 -17.70
C LEU A 8 13.42 12.70 -16.95
N TYR A 9 13.00 13.10 -15.75
CA TYR A 9 12.03 12.45 -14.89
C TYR A 9 10.70 12.42 -15.65
N MET A 10 10.55 11.44 -16.54
CA MET A 10 9.29 11.20 -17.23
C MET A 10 8.45 10.31 -16.34
N ILE A 11 7.43 10.92 -15.74
CA ILE A 11 6.37 10.22 -15.01
C ILE A 11 5.78 9.14 -15.91
N ASN A 12 5.63 7.92 -15.38
CA ASN A 12 4.95 6.84 -16.09
C ASN A 12 3.47 6.80 -15.69
N THR A 13 2.64 7.49 -16.45
CA THR A 13 1.20 7.60 -16.19
C THR A 13 0.49 6.24 -16.17
N ARG A 14 0.97 5.24 -16.95
CA ARG A 14 0.38 3.90 -16.93
C ARG A 14 0.56 3.23 -15.57
N GLN A 15 1.77 3.31 -15.00
CA GLN A 15 2.07 2.76 -13.67
C GLN A 15 1.26 3.47 -12.59
N ILE A 16 1.12 4.80 -12.69
CA ILE A 16 0.30 5.58 -11.76
C ILE A 16 -1.17 5.18 -11.83
N ILE A 17 -1.77 5.09 -13.02
CA ILE A 17 -3.18 4.73 -13.17
C ILE A 17 -3.45 3.33 -12.58
N VAL A 18 -2.57 2.36 -12.85
CA VAL A 18 -2.71 1.01 -12.29
C VAL A 18 -2.57 1.04 -10.76
N GLY A 19 -1.59 1.77 -10.23
CA GLY A 19 -1.40 1.92 -8.78
C GLY A 19 -2.60 2.58 -8.08
N ILE A 20 -3.14 3.66 -8.63
CA ILE A 20 -4.36 4.31 -8.13
C ILE A 20 -5.55 3.34 -8.17
N THR A 21 -5.68 2.57 -9.25
CA THR A 21 -6.74 1.58 -9.39
C THR A 21 -6.65 0.51 -8.29
N PHE A 22 -5.44 0.04 -7.97
CA PHE A 22 -5.23 -0.93 -6.88
C PHE A 22 -5.59 -0.34 -5.51
N LEU A 23 -5.20 0.90 -5.22
CA LEU A 23 -5.64 1.58 -3.98
C LEU A 23 -7.15 1.74 -3.92
N PHE A 24 -7.78 2.09 -5.04
CA PHE A 24 -9.23 2.25 -5.10
C PHE A 24 -9.94 0.92 -4.83
N ILE A 25 -9.52 -0.17 -5.46
CA ILE A 25 -10.07 -1.51 -5.19
C ILE A 25 -9.84 -1.89 -3.71
N GLY A 26 -8.66 -1.62 -3.16
CA GLY A 26 -8.38 -1.85 -1.74
C GLY A 26 -9.32 -1.06 -0.82
N ALA A 27 -9.54 0.22 -1.12
CA ALA A 27 -10.48 1.06 -0.38
C ALA A 27 -11.92 0.54 -0.44
N LEU A 28 -12.36 -0.03 -1.58
CA LEU A 28 -13.68 -0.67 -1.68
C LEU A 28 -13.81 -1.87 -0.75
N VAL A 29 -12.75 -2.67 -0.56
CA VAL A 29 -12.77 -3.77 0.43
C VAL A 29 -13.08 -3.24 1.82
N TYR A 30 -12.45 -2.14 2.23
CA TYR A 30 -12.71 -1.51 3.53
C TYR A 30 -14.12 -0.93 3.63
N LEU A 31 -14.68 -0.41 2.53
CA LEU A 31 -16.00 0.21 2.52
C LEU A 31 -17.15 -0.81 2.64
N PHE A 32 -17.00 -1.98 2.04
CA PHE A 32 -18.06 -3.01 1.95
C PHE A 32 -17.91 -4.10 3.02
N ASP A 33 -16.69 -4.57 3.30
CA ASP A 33 -16.47 -5.80 4.07
C ASP A 33 -15.86 -5.55 5.45
N ARG A 34 -15.53 -4.30 5.81
CA ARG A 34 -14.98 -3.94 7.12
C ARG A 34 -15.88 -2.95 7.87
N PRO A 35 -16.01 -3.12 9.20
CA PRO A 35 -16.80 -2.20 10.01
C PRO A 35 -16.14 -0.82 10.08
N ALA A 36 -16.97 0.22 10.03
CA ALA A 36 -16.52 1.62 9.90
C ALA A 36 -15.69 2.08 11.11
N ASP A 37 -16.07 1.66 12.31
CA ASP A 37 -15.42 1.97 13.59
C ASP A 37 -13.98 1.45 13.69
N MET A 38 -13.64 0.40 12.93
CA MET A 38 -12.30 -0.17 12.87
C MET A 38 -11.46 0.36 11.70
N THR A 39 -12.03 1.24 10.87
CA THR A 39 -11.39 1.72 9.64
C THR A 39 -11.29 3.25 9.65
N TYR A 40 -10.09 3.74 10.01
CA TYR A 40 -9.86 5.17 10.26
C TYR A 40 -10.36 6.11 9.15
N LEU A 41 -10.06 5.82 7.88
CA LEU A 41 -10.49 6.66 6.76
C LEU A 41 -12.00 6.63 6.52
N VAL A 42 -12.69 5.56 6.92
CA VAL A 42 -14.15 5.45 6.81
C VAL A 42 -14.81 6.18 7.96
N TYR A 43 -14.32 5.97 9.18
CA TYR A 43 -14.80 6.65 10.39
C TYR A 43 -14.61 8.17 10.35
N THR A 44 -13.45 8.64 9.90
CA THR A 44 -13.13 10.09 9.84
C THR A 44 -13.74 10.80 8.64
N ASN A 45 -14.32 10.06 7.70
CA ASN A 45 -14.97 10.64 6.53
C ASN A 45 -16.23 11.42 6.97
N PRO A 46 -16.38 12.72 6.61
CA PRO A 46 -17.55 13.52 6.97
C PRO A 46 -18.89 12.94 6.47
N PHE A 47 -18.85 12.06 5.47
CA PHE A 47 -20.06 11.44 4.91
C PHE A 47 -20.47 10.12 5.61
N ASN A 48 -19.67 9.61 6.55
CA ASN A 48 -19.90 8.35 7.30
C ASN A 48 -20.40 7.20 6.40
N LEU A 49 -19.80 7.11 5.20
CA LEU A 49 -20.17 6.14 4.18
C LEU A 49 -19.61 4.79 4.58
N SER A 50 -20.46 3.85 5.00
CA SER A 50 -20.10 2.44 5.15
C SER A 50 -21.22 1.59 4.61
N PHE A 51 -20.88 0.59 3.79
CA PHE A 51 -21.82 -0.40 3.29
C PHE A 51 -21.76 -1.70 4.09
N TYR A 52 -20.94 -1.73 5.14
CA TYR A 52 -20.81 -2.87 6.02
C TYR A 52 -22.13 -3.21 6.69
N GLY A 53 -22.55 -4.47 6.58
CA GLY A 53 -23.80 -4.97 7.14
C GLY A 53 -25.07 -4.59 6.35
N LEU A 54 -24.97 -3.74 5.32
CA LEU A 54 -26.08 -3.46 4.39
C LEU A 54 -26.20 -4.50 3.28
N PHE A 55 -25.08 -5.11 2.90
CA PHE A 55 -25.01 -6.18 1.90
C PHE A 55 -24.24 -7.38 2.48
N PRO A 56 -24.45 -8.60 1.92
CA PRO A 56 -23.54 -9.70 2.17
C PRO A 56 -22.09 -9.30 1.81
N PRO A 57 -21.07 -9.85 2.47
CA PRO A 57 -19.67 -9.56 2.17
C PRO A 57 -19.37 -9.76 0.68
N VAL A 58 -18.90 -8.71 0.01
CA VAL A 58 -18.69 -8.68 -1.45
C VAL A 58 -17.41 -9.43 -1.82
N PHE A 59 -16.37 -9.29 -0.99
CA PHE A 59 -15.06 -9.91 -1.20
C PHE A 59 -14.88 -11.16 -0.31
N GLY A 60 -15.62 -11.26 0.79
CA GLY A 60 -15.66 -12.44 1.65
C GLY A 60 -14.29 -12.80 2.20
N PHE A 61 -13.88 -14.07 2.01
CA PHE A 61 -12.57 -14.54 2.48
C PHE A 61 -11.39 -13.77 1.87
N LEU A 62 -11.50 -13.37 0.60
CA LEU A 62 -10.46 -12.59 -0.07
C LEU A 62 -10.31 -11.21 0.55
N GLY A 63 -11.37 -10.62 1.10
CA GLY A 63 -11.33 -9.33 1.79
C GLY A 63 -10.37 -9.30 2.98
N ASN A 64 -9.94 -10.46 3.48
CA ASN A 64 -8.95 -10.54 4.55
C ASN A 64 -7.51 -10.29 4.10
N THR A 65 -7.14 -10.76 2.91
CA THR A 65 -5.74 -10.79 2.45
C THR A 65 -5.52 -9.90 1.21
N LEU A 66 -6.59 -9.59 0.48
CA LEU A 66 -6.57 -8.78 -0.73
C LEU A 66 -6.04 -7.36 -0.51
N PRO A 67 -6.39 -6.64 0.57
CA PRO A 67 -5.79 -5.33 0.85
C PRO A 67 -4.26 -5.38 0.95
N ALA A 68 -3.71 -6.41 1.61
CA ALA A 68 -2.25 -6.57 1.77
C ALA A 68 -1.53 -6.77 0.41
N PHE A 69 -2.14 -7.54 -0.50
CA PHE A 69 -1.66 -7.67 -1.88
C PHE A 69 -1.73 -6.34 -2.65
N LEU A 70 -2.87 -5.64 -2.55
CA LEU A 70 -3.12 -4.43 -3.32
C LEU A 70 -2.27 -3.25 -2.86
N HIS A 71 -2.04 -3.10 -1.55
CA HIS A 71 -1.24 -2.01 -0.99
C HIS A 71 0.21 -2.06 -1.47
N VAL A 72 0.91 -3.18 -1.26
CA VAL A 72 2.31 -3.29 -1.68
C VAL A 72 2.45 -3.10 -3.19
N ALA A 73 1.52 -3.65 -3.97
CA ALA A 73 1.55 -3.52 -5.42
C ALA A 73 1.32 -2.07 -5.86
N ALA A 74 0.36 -1.38 -5.24
CA ALA A 74 0.09 0.02 -5.51
C ALA A 74 1.27 0.92 -5.14
N PHE A 75 1.86 0.74 -3.95
CA PHE A 75 2.96 1.58 -3.49
C PHE A 75 4.21 1.44 -4.36
N ILE A 76 4.53 0.21 -4.80
CA ILE A 76 5.61 -0.02 -5.77
C ILE A 76 5.34 0.71 -7.08
N LEU A 77 4.15 0.54 -7.66
CA LEU A 77 3.78 1.14 -8.96
C LEU A 77 3.74 2.67 -8.90
N LEU A 78 3.19 3.23 -7.83
CA LEU A 78 3.15 4.68 -7.61
C LEU A 78 4.55 5.26 -7.38
N THR A 79 5.39 4.59 -6.59
CA THR A 79 6.75 5.06 -6.31
C THR A 79 7.57 5.15 -7.59
N VAL A 80 7.59 4.07 -8.39
CA VAL A 80 8.34 4.08 -9.65
C VAL A 80 7.68 4.99 -10.68
N GLY A 81 6.34 4.96 -10.76
CA GLY A 81 5.56 5.73 -11.72
C GLY A 81 5.73 7.24 -11.56
N VAL A 82 5.64 7.75 -10.33
CA VAL A 82 5.89 9.16 -10.00
C VAL A 82 7.37 9.49 -10.17
N SER A 83 8.25 8.59 -9.74
CA SER A 83 9.70 8.86 -9.78
C SER A 83 10.31 8.76 -11.19
N GLY A 84 9.58 8.19 -12.16
CA GLY A 84 10.07 7.99 -13.53
C GLY A 84 11.40 7.21 -13.57
N TRP A 85 11.66 6.37 -12.57
CA TRP A 85 12.92 5.66 -12.45
C TRP A 85 12.99 4.48 -13.42
N GLY A 86 14.20 4.17 -13.89
CA GLY A 86 14.44 3.09 -14.83
C GLY A 86 14.53 1.71 -14.15
N ARG A 87 14.55 0.66 -14.97
CA ARG A 87 14.54 -0.75 -14.54
C ARG A 87 15.54 -1.14 -13.46
N LYS A 88 16.71 -0.49 -13.40
CA LYS A 88 17.73 -0.72 -12.35
C LYS A 88 17.20 -0.46 -10.93
N THR A 89 16.16 0.36 -10.79
CA THR A 89 15.56 0.72 -9.50
C THR A 89 14.37 -0.16 -9.11
N TYR A 90 13.82 -0.96 -10.03
CA TYR A 90 12.58 -1.70 -9.79
C TYR A 90 12.74 -2.70 -8.64
N LEU A 91 13.81 -3.49 -8.66
CA LEU A 91 14.06 -4.49 -7.63
C LEU A 91 14.30 -3.84 -6.25
N PRO A 92 15.17 -2.83 -6.09
CA PRO A 92 15.30 -2.11 -4.82
C PRO A 92 13.99 -1.54 -4.29
N VAL A 93 13.15 -0.94 -5.15
CA VAL A 93 11.85 -0.39 -4.75
C VAL A 93 10.88 -1.50 -4.31
N CYS A 94 10.86 -2.63 -5.02
CA CYS A 94 10.04 -3.77 -4.63
C CYS A 94 10.48 -4.34 -3.27
N LEU A 95 11.79 -4.52 -3.07
CA LEU A 95 12.32 -5.03 -1.80
C LEU A 95 12.04 -4.06 -0.65
N PHE A 96 12.19 -2.76 -0.88
CA PHE A 96 11.87 -1.73 0.11
C PHE A 96 10.41 -1.84 0.57
N TRP A 97 9.45 -1.84 -0.36
CA TRP A 97 8.03 -1.91 -0.02
C TRP A 97 7.63 -3.27 0.58
N LEU A 98 8.19 -4.38 0.09
CA LEU A 98 8.02 -5.69 0.73
C LEU A 98 8.45 -5.68 2.19
N ILE A 99 9.61 -5.09 2.51
CA ILE A 99 10.11 -4.98 3.89
C ILE A 99 9.22 -4.08 4.73
N VAL A 100 8.78 -2.95 4.18
CA VAL A 100 7.91 -2.00 4.89
C VAL A 100 6.56 -2.66 5.22
N ASP A 101 5.85 -3.21 4.23
CA ASP A 101 4.55 -3.84 4.43
C ASP A 101 4.64 -5.09 5.33
N ALA A 102 5.64 -5.95 5.12
CA ALA A 102 5.88 -7.08 6.02
C ALA A 102 6.26 -6.62 7.44
N GLY A 103 6.95 -5.49 7.57
CA GLY A 103 7.28 -4.86 8.84
C GLY A 103 6.03 -4.38 9.60
N PHE A 104 5.07 -3.78 8.89
CA PHE A 104 3.77 -3.43 9.47
C PHE A 104 3.00 -4.66 9.94
N GLU A 105 2.99 -5.72 9.13
CA GLU A 105 2.34 -7.00 9.45
C GLU A 105 2.97 -7.66 10.69
N LEU A 106 4.31 -7.73 10.74
CA LEU A 106 5.03 -8.20 11.92
C LEU A 106 4.83 -7.27 13.13
N GLY A 107 4.65 -5.98 12.90
CA GLY A 107 4.35 -5.03 13.96
C GLY A 107 3.02 -5.34 14.65
N GLN A 108 2.01 -5.81 13.90
CA GLN A 108 0.73 -6.27 14.49
C GLN A 108 0.92 -7.54 15.32
N LYS A 109 1.83 -8.44 14.93
CA LYS A 109 2.20 -9.61 15.74
C LYS A 109 2.79 -9.23 17.09
N TYR A 110 3.54 -8.13 17.16
CA TYR A 110 4.17 -7.60 18.37
C TYR A 110 3.51 -6.30 18.86
N SER A 111 2.18 -6.20 18.69
CA SER A 111 1.39 -4.98 18.85
C SER A 111 1.67 -4.21 20.13
N THR A 112 1.76 -4.88 21.28
CA THR A 112 1.99 -4.23 22.58
C THR A 112 3.36 -3.58 22.72
N ASN A 113 4.39 -4.15 22.10
CA ASN A 113 5.75 -3.60 22.12
C ASN A 113 5.88 -2.44 21.14
N ILE A 114 5.32 -2.58 19.94
CA ILE A 114 5.34 -1.53 18.93
C ILE A 114 4.50 -0.33 19.37
N ALA A 115 3.31 -0.55 19.93
CA ALA A 115 2.45 0.52 20.42
C ALA A 115 3.10 1.38 21.53
N LYS A 116 4.06 0.84 22.29
CA LYS A 116 4.85 1.58 23.28
C LYS A 116 6.02 2.33 22.66
N ALA A 117 6.52 1.88 21.51
CA ALA A 117 7.62 2.51 20.79
C ALA A 117 7.15 3.68 19.90
N ILE A 118 5.85 3.80 19.64
CA ILE A 118 5.28 4.92 18.89
C ILE A 118 5.43 6.21 19.72
N PRO A 119 6.08 7.25 19.19
CA PRO A 119 6.24 8.52 19.90
C PRO A 119 4.90 9.22 20.13
N GLY A 120 4.72 9.84 21.30
CA GLY A 120 3.47 10.55 21.63
C GLY A 120 3.14 11.72 20.70
N TRP A 121 4.13 12.33 20.03
CA TRP A 121 3.88 13.41 19.05
C TRP A 121 3.12 12.94 17.81
N PHE A 122 2.98 11.62 17.59
CA PHE A 122 2.11 11.09 16.54
C PHE A 122 0.65 11.44 16.80
N ASP A 123 0.22 11.55 18.06
CA ASP A 123 -1.16 11.86 18.44
C ASP A 123 -1.58 13.28 18.00
N ASP A 124 -0.62 14.17 17.74
CA ASP A 124 -0.86 15.55 17.31
C ASP A 124 -0.86 15.74 15.78
N ILE A 125 -0.58 14.68 15.01
CA ILE A 125 -0.46 14.75 13.55
C ILE A 125 -1.60 13.97 12.91
N TYR A 126 -2.44 14.71 12.16
CA TYR A 126 -3.49 14.16 11.32
C TYR A 126 -2.93 13.03 10.43
N LEU A 127 -3.60 11.88 10.41
CA LEU A 127 -3.17 10.57 9.87
C LEU A 127 -2.26 9.72 10.77
N LEU A 128 -1.30 10.32 11.48
CA LEU A 128 -0.37 9.55 12.33
C LEU A 128 -0.98 9.17 13.68
N GLU A 129 -1.96 9.92 14.17
CA GLU A 129 -2.70 9.65 15.42
C GLU A 129 -3.28 8.23 15.47
N ASN A 130 -3.61 7.64 14.32
CA ASN A 130 -4.16 6.29 14.24
C ASN A 130 -3.10 5.18 14.17
N THR A 131 -1.81 5.52 14.11
CA THR A 131 -0.72 4.53 13.96
C THR A 131 -0.75 3.53 15.11
N LYS A 132 -1.01 3.98 16.34
CA LYS A 132 -1.10 3.09 17.51
C LYS A 132 -2.28 2.14 17.41
N ASN A 133 -3.45 2.66 17.03
CA ASN A 133 -4.65 1.86 16.85
C ASN A 133 -4.50 0.83 15.73
N TYR A 134 -3.79 1.18 14.64
CA TYR A 134 -3.46 0.25 13.56
C TYR A 134 -2.74 -1.01 14.09
N PHE A 135 -1.76 -0.86 14.97
CA PHE A 135 -1.05 -2.02 15.53
C PHE A 135 -1.84 -2.74 16.62
N VAL A 136 -2.60 -2.02 17.45
CA VAL A 136 -3.36 -2.61 18.58
C VAL A 136 -4.57 -3.39 18.11
N PHE A 137 -5.32 -2.88 17.13
CA PHE A 137 -6.53 -3.50 16.60
C PHE A 137 -6.29 -4.29 15.30
N GLY A 138 -5.10 -4.17 14.71
CA GLY A 138 -4.67 -5.00 13.58
C GLY A 138 -4.52 -6.46 13.98
N THR A 139 -4.73 -7.36 13.03
CA THR A 139 -4.64 -8.82 13.25
C THR A 139 -3.58 -9.39 12.35
N TYR A 140 -2.53 -9.97 12.94
CA TYR A 140 -1.50 -10.67 12.20
C TYR A 140 -2.05 -11.90 11.45
N SER A 141 -1.70 -12.01 10.18
CA SER A 141 -2.06 -13.08 9.25
C SER A 141 -0.83 -13.49 8.44
N SER A 142 -0.46 -14.76 8.53
CA SER A 142 0.63 -15.29 7.68
C SER A 142 0.25 -15.36 6.20
N LEU A 143 -1.05 -15.34 5.89
CA LEU A 143 -1.52 -15.21 4.51
C LEU A 143 -1.27 -13.80 3.95
N ASP A 144 -1.23 -12.79 4.81
CA ASP A 144 -0.99 -11.41 4.39
C ASP A 144 0.48 -11.24 3.98
N LEU A 145 1.42 -11.92 4.66
CA LEU A 145 2.81 -12.00 4.22
C LEU A 145 2.97 -12.66 2.84
N VAL A 146 2.20 -13.72 2.56
CA VAL A 146 2.17 -14.36 1.24
C VAL A 146 1.56 -13.42 0.21
N ALA A 147 0.45 -12.74 0.55
CA ALA A 147 -0.21 -11.76 -0.29
C ALA A 147 0.71 -10.58 -0.64
N ILE A 148 1.49 -10.09 0.34
CA ILE A 148 2.51 -9.05 0.16
C ILE A 148 3.57 -9.52 -0.83
N LEU A 149 4.11 -10.74 -0.66
CA LEU A 149 5.09 -11.30 -1.58
C LEU A 149 4.53 -11.41 -3.01
N LEU A 150 3.32 -11.95 -3.17
CA LEU A 150 2.66 -12.07 -4.47
C LEU A 150 2.37 -10.71 -5.10
N GLY A 151 1.97 -9.71 -4.30
CA GLY A 151 1.74 -8.33 -4.74
C GLY A 151 3.02 -7.68 -5.25
N GLY A 152 4.14 -7.88 -4.55
CA GLY A 152 5.46 -7.42 -5.01
C GLY A 152 5.90 -8.06 -6.32
N ILE A 153 5.70 -9.38 -6.48
CA ILE A 153 6.00 -10.11 -7.73
C ILE A 153 5.14 -9.58 -8.87
N ALA A 154 3.83 -9.43 -8.64
CA ALA A 154 2.90 -8.91 -9.63
C ALA A 154 3.27 -7.48 -10.06
N ALA A 155 3.56 -6.61 -9.09
CA ALA A 155 3.99 -5.24 -9.36
C ALA A 155 5.30 -5.20 -10.17
N TYR A 156 6.30 -6.02 -9.81
CA TYR A 156 7.54 -6.12 -10.59
C TYR A 156 7.28 -6.55 -12.05
N GLY A 157 6.39 -7.52 -12.26
CA GLY A 157 5.95 -7.92 -13.59
C GLY A 157 5.29 -6.77 -14.37
N ILE A 158 4.39 -6.02 -13.73
CA ILE A 158 3.74 -4.84 -14.32
C ILE A 158 4.77 -3.76 -14.64
N LEU A 159 5.75 -3.50 -13.77
CA LEU A 159 6.81 -2.53 -14.00
C LEU A 159 7.62 -2.87 -15.25
N ILE A 160 7.99 -4.14 -15.44
CA ILE A 160 8.69 -4.59 -16.66
C ILE A 160 7.80 -4.45 -17.89
N TYR A 161 6.54 -4.86 -17.80
CA TYR A 161 5.61 -4.82 -18.93
C TYR A 161 5.29 -3.38 -19.38
N THR A 162 5.21 -2.46 -18.42
CA THR A 162 4.91 -1.04 -18.66
C THR A 162 6.16 -0.18 -18.81
N GLU A 163 7.34 -0.80 -18.91
CA GLU A 163 8.60 -0.11 -19.11
C GLU A 163 8.54 0.68 -20.43
N ILE A 164 8.66 2.01 -20.32
CA ILE A 164 8.88 2.85 -21.49
C ILE A 164 10.34 2.65 -21.89
N LYS A 165 10.59 1.96 -23.01
CA LYS A 165 11.94 1.85 -23.59
C LYS A 165 12.48 3.26 -23.84
N ARG A 166 13.40 3.71 -22.98
CA ARG A 166 14.15 4.97 -23.19
C ARG A 166 15.15 4.75 -24.32
N GLY A 167 14.70 4.86 -25.57
CA GLY A 167 15.61 4.68 -26.70
C GLY A 167 14.99 4.61 -28.10
N GLU A 168 13.93 5.35 -28.39
CA GLU A 168 13.56 5.67 -29.79
C GLU A 168 13.02 7.11 -29.84
N LYS A 169 13.94 8.06 -29.99
CA LYS A 169 13.73 9.31 -30.72
C LYS A 169 14.86 9.42 -31.74
#